data_AF-A0A074LHL7-F1
#
_entry.id   AF-A0A074LHL7-F1
#
_cell.length_a   1.000
_cell.length_b   1.000
_cell.length_c   1.000
_cell.angle_alpha   90.00
_cell.angle_beta   90.00
_cell.angle_gamma   90.00
#
_symmetry.space_group_name_H-M   'P 1'
#
loop_
_entity.id
_entity.type
_entity.pdbx_description
1 polymer ?
#
loop_
_entity_poly.entity_id
_entity_poly.type
_entity_poly.pdbx_seq_one_letter_code
_entity_poly.pdbx_strand_id
1 'polypeptide(L)'
;MNHLYFCLVLLLMSGCHREEESSDRAVAYFEELTHKTIRKDVIYFIVSDYGCSSCKEDVYAKAETGNPVFSFIITDPRNVNILKDRFATGLELENIFIDSRGLNKKKRLIFSTPMVLWYSDHKWALEPYDMVNI
;
A
#
# COMPACT_ATOMS: atom_id res chain seq x y z
N MET A 1 -12.09 -49.03 21.60
CA MET A 1 -11.76 -48.71 20.19
C MET A 1 -13.02 -48.10 19.59
N ASN A 2 -13.14 -46.85 19.20
CA ASN A 2 -12.17 -45.87 18.70
C ASN A 2 -12.50 -44.47 19.26
N HIS A 3 -11.53 -43.89 19.97
CA HIS A 3 -11.43 -42.45 20.17
C HIS A 3 -11.02 -41.82 18.84
N LEU A 4 -11.95 -41.36 18.02
CA LEU A 4 -11.58 -40.69 16.76
C LEU A 4 -12.59 -39.66 16.26
N TYR A 5 -13.14 -38.83 17.15
CA TYR A 5 -13.98 -37.69 16.73
C TYR A 5 -13.67 -36.40 17.50
N PHE A 6 -12.44 -36.24 18.01
CA PHE A 6 -12.00 -35.04 18.74
C PHE A 6 -10.89 -34.24 18.03
N CYS A 7 -10.71 -34.43 16.71
CA CYS A 7 -9.67 -33.72 15.94
C CYS A 7 -10.20 -32.94 14.73
N LEU A 8 -11.48 -32.55 14.71
CA LEU A 8 -12.06 -31.80 13.59
C LEU A 8 -12.52 -30.36 13.93
N VAL A 9 -11.98 -29.77 15.00
CA VAL A 9 -12.39 -28.42 15.45
C VAL A 9 -11.21 -27.42 15.57
N LEU A 10 -9.97 -27.81 15.33
CA LEU A 10 -8.79 -26.96 15.62
C LEU A 10 -8.07 -26.34 14.40
N LEU A 11 -8.59 -26.49 13.17
CA LEU A 11 -7.88 -26.03 11.95
C LEU A 11 -8.48 -24.78 11.28
N LEU A 12 -9.39 -24.05 11.94
CA LEU A 12 -10.00 -22.84 11.36
C LEU A 12 -9.39 -21.51 11.87
N MET A 13 -8.30 -21.53 12.66
CA MET A 13 -7.79 -20.31 13.34
C MET A 13 -6.39 -19.86 12.90
N SER A 14 -5.92 -20.22 11.72
CA SER A 14 -4.59 -19.79 11.22
C SER A 14 -4.62 -18.71 10.13
N GLY A 15 -5.79 -18.11 9.85
CA GLY A 15 -5.95 -17.10 8.80
C GLY A 15 -5.62 -15.65 9.18
N CYS A 16 -5.61 -15.27 10.46
CA CYS A 16 -5.62 -13.86 10.86
C CYS A 16 -4.25 -13.21 11.17
N HIS A 17 -3.11 -13.90 11.03
CA HIS A 17 -1.82 -13.32 11.47
C HIS A 17 -1.01 -12.63 10.35
N ARG A 18 -1.43 -12.75 9.08
CA ARG A 18 -0.59 -12.33 7.94
C ARG A 18 -0.88 -10.92 7.41
N GLU A 19 -2.10 -10.44 7.62
CA GLU A 19 -2.53 -9.10 7.19
C GLU A 19 -1.98 -8.00 8.10
N GLU A 20 -1.99 -8.22 9.42
CA GLU A 20 -1.47 -7.27 10.41
C GLU A 20 0.05 -7.04 10.21
N GLU A 21 0.81 -8.09 9.91
CA GLU A 21 2.25 -8.00 9.65
C GLU A 21 2.58 -7.23 8.35
N SER A 22 1.72 -7.28 7.34
CA SER A 22 1.94 -6.54 6.08
C SER A 22 1.53 -5.07 6.20
N SER A 23 0.42 -4.78 6.87
CA SER A 23 -0.03 -3.41 7.14
C SER A 23 0.98 -2.66 8.01
N ASP A 24 1.50 -3.28 9.07
CA ASP A 24 2.47 -2.64 9.97
C ASP A 24 3.79 -2.33 9.26
N ARG A 25 4.23 -3.22 8.37
CA ARG A 25 5.40 -2.97 7.51
C ARG A 25 5.15 -1.83 6.54
N ALA A 26 3.96 -1.75 5.93
CA ALA A 26 3.61 -0.66 5.02
C ALA A 26 3.56 0.69 5.74
N VAL A 27 3.04 0.73 6.97
CA VAL A 27 3.07 1.91 7.84
C VAL A 27 4.51 2.33 8.12
N ALA A 28 5.33 1.43 8.68
CA ALA A 28 6.72 1.73 9.01
C ALA A 28 7.55 2.16 7.78
N TYR A 29 7.25 1.56 6.63
CA TYR A 29 7.83 1.95 5.36
C TYR A 29 7.48 3.38 4.95
N PHE A 30 6.21 3.77 5.03
CA PHE A 30 5.78 5.11 4.68
C PHE A 30 6.41 6.16 5.61
N GLU A 31 6.44 5.89 6.91
CA GLU A 31 7.02 6.81 7.88
C GLU A 31 8.53 6.99 7.67
N GLU A 32 9.25 5.94 7.30
CA GLU A 32 10.67 6.02 6.96
C GLU A 32 10.91 6.72 5.61
N LEU A 33 10.03 6.50 4.63
CA LEU A 33 10.12 7.15 3.32
C LEU A 33 9.93 8.67 3.43
N THR A 34 8.93 9.09 4.21
CA THR A 34 8.48 10.48 4.30
C THR A 34 9.07 11.25 5.48
N HIS A 35 9.66 10.54 6.45
CA HIS A 35 10.09 11.10 7.75
C HIS A 35 8.96 11.76 8.53
N LYS A 36 7.71 11.28 8.33
CA LYS A 36 6.50 11.79 8.97
C LYS A 36 5.71 10.66 9.56
N THR A 37 4.96 10.94 10.62
CA THR A 37 3.96 10.01 11.14
C THR A 37 2.83 9.86 10.12
N ILE A 38 2.42 8.62 9.88
CA ILE A 38 1.30 8.34 8.97
C ILE A 38 -0.01 8.90 9.57
N ARG A 39 -0.87 9.47 8.73
CA ARG A 39 -2.13 10.10 9.13
C ARG A 39 -3.29 9.12 8.98
N LYS A 40 -4.15 9.03 9.99
CA LYS A 40 -5.28 8.07 10.02
C LYS A 40 -6.47 8.50 9.16
N ASP A 41 -6.56 9.77 8.82
CA ASP A 41 -7.60 10.37 7.98
C ASP A 41 -7.25 10.35 6.47
N VAL A 42 -6.13 9.72 6.10
CA VAL A 42 -5.65 9.65 4.71
C VAL A 42 -5.70 8.21 4.19
N ILE A 43 -6.01 8.09 2.90
CA ILE A 43 -5.95 6.83 2.16
C ILE A 43 -4.68 6.83 1.31
N TYR A 44 -3.85 5.81 1.49
CA TYR A 44 -2.53 5.69 0.87
C TYR A 44 -2.55 4.65 -0.24
N PHE A 45 -2.27 5.06 -1.47
CA PHE A 45 -2.13 4.19 -2.63
C PHE A 45 -0.66 3.84 -2.84
N ILE A 46 -0.31 2.57 -2.80
CA ILE A 46 1.05 2.07 -3.05
C ILE A 46 1.06 1.41 -4.42
N VAL A 47 1.83 1.93 -5.35
CA VAL A 47 1.88 1.44 -6.73
C VAL A 47 3.32 1.20 -7.16
N SER A 48 3.58 0.05 -7.78
CA SER A 48 4.86 -0.20 -8.45
C SER A 48 4.81 0.29 -9.88
N ASP A 49 5.82 1.06 -10.32
CA ASP A 49 5.90 1.51 -11.71
C ASP A 49 6.21 0.35 -12.69
N TYR A 50 6.63 -0.81 -12.16
CA TYR A 50 6.75 -2.08 -12.88
C TYR A 50 5.52 -2.99 -12.81
N GLY A 51 4.50 -2.62 -12.03
CA GLY A 51 3.29 -3.43 -11.84
C GLY A 51 2.40 -3.51 -13.08
N CYS A 52 1.20 -4.08 -12.89
CA CYS A 52 0.12 -4.12 -13.87
C CYS A 52 -0.08 -2.76 -14.56
N SER A 53 -0.01 -2.70 -15.89
CA SER A 53 -0.03 -1.43 -16.63
C SER A 53 -1.36 -0.69 -16.51
N SER A 54 -2.51 -1.37 -16.65
CA SER A 54 -3.83 -0.74 -16.53
C SER A 54 -4.10 -0.29 -15.09
N CYS A 55 -3.87 -1.19 -14.13
CA CYS A 55 -4.05 -0.92 -12.71
C CYS A 55 -3.22 0.28 -12.24
N LYS A 56 -1.99 0.40 -12.74
CA LYS A 56 -1.10 1.53 -12.46
C LYS A 56 -1.64 2.84 -13.02
N GLU A 57 -2.06 2.87 -14.29
CA GLU A 57 -2.56 4.10 -14.89
C GLU A 57 -3.86 4.58 -14.24
N ASP A 58 -4.71 3.67 -13.76
CA ASP A 58 -5.91 4.04 -12.98
C ASP A 58 -5.53 4.79 -11.69
N VAL A 59 -4.52 4.30 -10.96
CA VAL A 59 -4.01 4.96 -9.75
C VAL A 59 -3.34 6.29 -10.08
N TYR A 60 -2.59 6.37 -11.18
CA TYR A 60 -1.97 7.61 -11.64
C TYR A 60 -3.01 8.67 -12.04
N ALA A 61 -4.08 8.27 -12.73
CA ALA A 61 -5.20 9.16 -13.02
C ALA A 61 -5.88 9.66 -11.74
N LYS A 62 -6.04 8.80 -10.73
CA LYS A 62 -6.56 9.21 -9.41
C LYS A 62 -5.60 10.18 -8.72
N ALA A 63 -4.27 10.00 -8.84
CA ALA A 63 -3.28 10.92 -8.30
C ALA A 63 -3.35 12.32 -8.92
N GLU A 64 -3.64 12.39 -10.22
CA GLU A 64 -3.80 13.65 -10.95
C GLU A 64 -5.04 14.46 -10.52
N THR A 65 -6.02 13.83 -9.87
CA THR A 65 -7.21 14.55 -9.35
C THR A 65 -6.89 15.49 -8.19
N GLY A 66 -5.74 15.30 -7.50
CA GLY A 66 -5.32 16.15 -6.39
C GLY A 66 -6.21 16.06 -5.14
N ASN A 67 -6.95 14.97 -4.93
CA ASN A 67 -7.79 14.81 -3.74
C ASN A 67 -6.93 14.86 -2.46
N PRO A 68 -7.19 15.79 -1.52
CA PRO A 68 -6.36 15.99 -0.33
C PRO A 68 -6.43 14.85 0.70
N VAL A 69 -7.44 13.97 0.59
CA VAL A 69 -7.60 12.77 1.43
C VAL A 69 -6.74 11.61 0.90
N PHE A 70 -6.21 11.72 -0.31
CA PHE A 70 -5.42 10.66 -0.94
C PHE A 70 -3.94 11.01 -0.93
N SER A 71 -3.12 10.00 -0.67
CA SER A 71 -1.68 10.07 -0.85
C SER A 71 -1.18 8.89 -1.65
N PHE A 72 -0.16 9.10 -2.46
CA PHE A 72 0.33 8.12 -3.44
C PHE A 72 1.81 7.87 -3.23
N ILE A 73 2.20 6.60 -3.23
CA ILE A 73 3.56 6.14 -3.06
C ILE A 73 3.93 5.32 -4.30
N ILE A 74 4.82 5.87 -5.10
CA ILE A 74 5.32 5.23 -6.31
C ILE A 74 6.61 4.50 -5.96
N THR A 75 6.57 3.18 -6.06
CA THR A 75 7.68 2.28 -5.80
C THR A 75 8.31 1.81 -7.10
N ASP A 76 9.60 1.45 -7.04
CA ASP A 76 10.37 0.96 -8.19
C ASP A 76 10.24 1.85 -9.44
N PRO A 77 10.49 3.17 -9.35
CA PRO A 77 10.32 4.08 -10.48
C PRO A 77 11.24 3.71 -11.65
N ARG A 78 10.69 3.58 -12.87
CA ARG A 78 11.49 3.32 -14.08
C ARG A 78 12.29 4.55 -14.50
N ASN A 79 11.65 5.71 -14.46
CA ASN A 79 12.27 7.00 -14.75
C ASN A 79 11.75 8.05 -13.77
N VAL A 80 12.59 8.39 -12.78
CA VAL A 80 12.24 9.33 -11.73
C VAL A 80 11.94 10.74 -12.28
N ASN A 81 12.62 11.17 -13.33
CA ASN A 81 12.43 12.53 -13.87
C ASN A 81 11.06 12.67 -14.53
N ILE A 82 10.63 11.67 -15.33
CA ILE A 82 9.29 11.67 -15.93
C ILE A 82 8.20 11.70 -14.86
N LEU A 83 8.36 10.91 -13.78
CA LEU A 83 7.40 10.89 -12.68
C LEU A 83 7.38 12.23 -11.93
N LYS A 84 8.53 12.87 -11.74
CA LYS A 84 8.62 14.21 -11.14
C LYS A 84 7.91 15.26 -11.98
N ASP A 85 8.10 15.24 -13.30
CA ASP A 85 7.45 16.18 -14.20
C ASP A 85 5.92 15.95 -14.22
N ARG A 86 5.48 14.69 -14.32
CA ARG A 86 4.05 14.32 -14.34
C ARG A 86 3.34 14.71 -13.04
N PHE A 87 3.98 14.48 -11.90
CA PHE A 87 3.38 14.64 -10.57
C PHE A 87 3.91 15.87 -9.81
N ALA A 88 4.41 16.88 -10.52
CA ALA A 88 5.06 18.05 -9.92
C ALA A 88 4.19 18.72 -8.83
N THR A 89 2.91 18.97 -9.12
CA THR A 89 1.97 19.56 -8.15
C THR A 89 1.78 18.67 -6.93
N GLY A 90 1.64 17.36 -7.10
CA GLY A 90 1.43 16.46 -5.95
C GLY A 90 2.69 16.27 -5.10
N LEU A 91 3.87 16.40 -5.71
CA LEU A 91 5.14 16.42 -4.97
C LEU A 91 5.28 17.71 -4.14
N GLU A 92 4.88 18.86 -4.70
CA GLU A 92 4.87 20.15 -3.99
C GLU A 92 3.89 20.14 -2.81
N LEU A 93 2.70 19.57 -3.01
CA LEU A 93 1.68 19.41 -1.98
C LEU A 93 1.97 18.27 -0.98
N GLU A 94 3.09 17.56 -1.17
CA GLU A 94 3.48 16.42 -0.35
C GLU A 94 2.39 15.34 -0.22
N ASN A 95 1.57 15.15 -1.27
CA ASN A 95 0.62 14.05 -1.34
C ASN A 95 1.09 12.92 -2.27
N ILE A 96 2.12 13.14 -3.09
CA ILE A 96 2.78 12.11 -3.90
C ILE A 96 4.22 11.93 -3.43
N PHE A 97 4.65 10.67 -3.30
CA PHE A 97 5.97 10.28 -2.86
C PHE A 97 6.57 9.26 -3.82
N ILE A 98 7.85 9.44 -4.17
CA ILE A 98 8.56 8.54 -5.08
C ILE A 98 9.71 7.87 -4.32
N ASP A 99 9.65 6.54 -4.19
CA ASP A 99 10.72 5.75 -3.58
C ASP A 99 11.85 5.49 -4.58
N SER A 100 12.70 6.50 -4.76
CA SER A 100 13.90 6.42 -5.59
C SER A 100 15.03 5.59 -4.98
N ARG A 101 14.91 5.20 -3.69
CA ARG A 101 15.96 4.50 -2.94
C ARG A 101 15.73 2.98 -2.86
N GLY A 102 14.60 2.49 -3.37
CA GLY A 102 14.20 1.08 -3.29
C GLY A 102 13.99 0.62 -1.84
N LEU A 103 13.48 1.50 -0.98
CA LEU A 103 13.23 1.18 0.42
C LEU A 103 12.14 0.10 0.54
N ASN A 104 11.16 0.09 -0.35
CA ASN A 104 10.13 -0.96 -0.44
C ASN A 104 10.74 -2.36 -0.45
N LYS A 105 11.78 -2.59 -1.26
CA LYS A 105 12.50 -3.89 -1.34
C LYS A 105 13.22 -4.22 -0.04
N LYS A 106 13.86 -3.24 0.61
CA LYS A 106 14.53 -3.45 1.91
C LYS A 106 13.54 -3.86 3.00
N LYS A 107 12.30 -3.35 2.94
CA LYS A 107 11.19 -3.68 3.84
C LYS A 107 10.38 -4.91 3.40
N ARG A 108 10.77 -5.56 2.29
CA ARG A 108 10.05 -6.70 1.70
C ARG A 108 8.59 -6.38 1.37
N LEU A 109 8.34 -5.16 0.89
CA LEU A 109 7.07 -4.68 0.36
C LEU A 109 7.16 -4.67 -1.17
N ILE A 110 6.79 -5.80 -1.77
CA ILE A 110 6.82 -6.00 -3.22
C ILE A 110 5.42 -6.44 -3.63
N PHE A 111 4.76 -5.64 -4.44
CA PHE A 111 3.39 -5.86 -4.88
C PHE A 111 3.32 -5.83 -6.40
N SER A 112 2.63 -6.82 -6.99
CA SER A 112 2.40 -6.90 -8.44
C SER A 112 1.20 -6.06 -8.89
N THR A 113 0.29 -5.76 -7.98
CA THR A 113 -0.87 -4.88 -8.15
C THR A 113 -0.75 -3.67 -7.20
N PRO A 114 -1.42 -2.56 -7.50
CA PRO A 114 -1.51 -1.47 -6.54
C PRO A 114 -2.22 -1.93 -5.26
N MET A 115 -1.75 -1.45 -4.13
CA MET A 115 -2.32 -1.69 -2.82
C MET A 115 -2.87 -0.38 -2.25
N VAL A 116 -3.86 -0.48 -1.38
CA VAL A 116 -4.40 0.65 -0.64
C VAL A 116 -4.24 0.37 0.85
N LEU A 117 -3.69 1.33 1.57
CA LEU A 117 -3.51 1.34 3.01
C LEU A 117 -4.40 2.41 3.61
N TRP A 118 -5.26 2.04 4.57
CA TRP A 118 -6.12 2.98 5.29
C TRP A 118 -6.36 2.51 6.72
N TYR A 119 -6.80 3.43 7.57
CA TYR A 119 -7.12 3.14 8.96
C TYR A 119 -8.63 2.99 9.13
N SER A 120 -9.09 1.83 9.60
CA SER A 120 -10.50 1.54 9.91
C SER A 120 -10.59 0.65 11.14
N ASP A 121 -11.67 0.76 11.91
CA ASP A 121 -11.95 -0.14 13.04
C ASP A 121 -10.76 -0.29 14.01
N HIS A 122 -10.08 0.83 14.26
CA HIS A 122 -8.90 0.94 15.12
C HIS A 122 -7.64 0.18 14.64
N LYS A 123 -7.61 -0.30 13.40
CA LYS A 123 -6.47 -1.00 12.80
C LYS A 123 -6.13 -0.47 11.40
N TRP A 124 -4.93 -0.75 10.93
CA TRP A 124 -4.54 -0.52 9.54
C TRP A 124 -5.01 -1.71 8.68
N ALA A 125 -5.59 -1.40 7.54
CA ALA A 125 -5.96 -2.36 6.51
C ALA A 125 -5.10 -2.12 5.28
N LEU A 126 -4.54 -3.19 4.70
CA LEU A 126 -3.76 -3.14 3.47
C LEU A 126 -4.35 -4.15 2.48
N GLU A 127 -5.02 -3.64 1.45
CA GLU A 127 -5.75 -4.49 0.50
C GLU A 127 -5.40 -4.14 -0.95
N PRO A 128 -5.58 -5.08 -1.90
CA PRO A 128 -5.45 -4.78 -3.31
C PRO A 128 -6.45 -3.70 -3.77
N TYR A 129 -5.99 -2.77 -4.60
CA TYR A 129 -6.78 -1.63 -5.07
C TYR A 129 -8.10 -2.00 -5.75
N ASP A 130 -8.14 -3.11 -6.48
CA ASP A 130 -9.31 -3.62 -7.18
C ASP A 130 -10.39 -4.20 -6.25
N MET A 131 -10.06 -4.45 -4.99
CA MET A 131 -11.00 -4.98 -3.99
C MET A 131 -11.66 -3.87 -3.15
N VAL A 132 -11.16 -2.64 -3.24
CA VAL A 132 -11.64 -1.54 -2.40
C VAL A 132 -12.59 -0.63 -3.15
N ASN A 133 -13.83 -0.53 -2.68
CA ASN A 133 -14.80 0.46 -3.17
C ASN A 133 -14.54 1.81 -2.48
N ILE A 134 -13.60 2.59 -3.02
CA ILE A 134 -13.23 3.96 -2.56
C ILE A 134 -13.41 5.00 -3.65
#